data_AF-R7UK80-F1
#
_entry.id   AF-R7UK80-F1
#
_cell.length_a   1.000
_cell.length_b   1.000
_cell.length_c   1.000
_cell.angle_alpha   90.00
_cell.angle_beta   90.00
_cell.angle_gamma   90.00
#
_symmetry.space_group_name_H-M   'P 1'
#
loop_
_entity.id
_entity.type
_entity.pdbx_description
1 polymer ?
#
loop_
_entity_poly.entity_id
_entity_poly.type
_entity_poly.pdbx_seq_one_letter_code
_entity_poly.pdbx_strand_id
1 'polypeptide(L)'
;MLPEQLEQLAPPGDEARFLLLNYPSNPTGTSYEPEHLKALADVARRQKIIIIADEIYAETRFSGQHHSMAAFYPEGTILSGGLSKWCGAGGWRLGTMVFPKELRRIQDAMAVIASETFTSTSAPIQYAACTAFAGSSEITRYLEQSQQVLALIAGYMLDSLRSMGLQMADPVGGFYLFVSF
;
A
#
# COMPACT_ATOMS: atom_id res chain seq x y z
N MET A 1 2.80 1.17 13.16
CA MET A 1 4.17 1.48 13.62
C MET A 1 4.17 2.92 14.09
N LEU A 2 4.54 3.17 15.35
CA LEU A 2 4.76 4.54 15.85
C LEU A 2 6.22 4.98 15.60
N PRO A 3 6.49 6.28 15.43
CA PRO A 3 7.86 6.78 15.23
C PRO A 3 8.83 6.39 16.35
N GLU A 4 8.40 6.43 17.60
CA GLU A 4 9.21 6.09 18.77
C GLU A 4 9.57 4.60 18.78
N GLN A 5 8.64 3.75 18.33
CA GLN A 5 8.87 2.31 18.19
C GLN A 5 9.92 2.03 17.11
N LEU A 6 9.83 2.74 15.97
CA LEU A 6 10.82 2.61 14.90
C LEU A 6 12.21 3.02 15.37
N GLU A 7 12.30 4.11 16.14
CA GLU A 7 13.57 4.63 16.66
C GLU A 7 14.25 3.64 17.62
N GLN A 8 13.46 2.95 18.45
CA GLN A 8 13.95 1.93 19.40
C GLN A 8 14.33 0.59 18.75
N LEU A 9 13.64 0.21 17.67
CA LEU A 9 13.84 -1.08 17.00
C LEU A 9 15.03 -1.11 16.06
N ALA A 10 15.70 0.02 15.82
CA ALA A 10 16.86 0.07 14.94
C ALA A 10 18.07 -0.60 15.60
N PRO A 11 18.49 -1.81 15.15
CA PRO A 11 19.67 -2.45 15.71
C PRO A 11 20.93 -1.63 15.41
N PRO A 12 21.95 -1.65 16.30
CA PRO A 12 23.24 -1.05 16.01
C PRO A 12 23.95 -1.80 14.86
N GLY A 13 24.57 -1.07 13.93
CA GLY A 13 25.36 -1.63 12.84
C GLY A 13 25.12 -0.99 11.47
N ASP A 14 25.83 -1.50 10.45
CA ASP A 14 25.81 -1.02 9.06
C ASP A 14 24.92 -1.88 8.12
N GLU A 15 24.09 -2.76 8.68
CA GLU A 15 23.18 -3.60 7.88
C GLU A 15 22.08 -2.78 7.21
N ALA A 16 21.69 -3.19 6.00
CA ALA A 16 20.58 -2.59 5.28
C ALA A 16 19.27 -2.89 6.03
N ARG A 17 18.55 -1.83 6.43
CA ARG A 17 17.31 -1.93 7.20
C ARG A 17 16.12 -1.65 6.31
N PHE A 18 15.11 -2.51 6.41
CA PHE A 18 13.84 -2.35 5.69
C PHE A 18 12.68 -2.24 6.67
N LEU A 19 11.75 -1.32 6.38
CA LEU A 19 10.45 -1.23 7.04
C LEU A 19 9.36 -1.44 6.01
N LEU A 20 8.54 -2.48 6.18
CA LEU A 20 7.35 -2.70 5.37
C LEU A 20 6.17 -1.95 6.01
N LEU A 21 5.59 -1.00 5.26
CA LEU A 21 4.36 -0.31 5.63
C LEU A 21 3.25 -0.77 4.67
N ASN A 22 2.24 -1.47 5.19
CA ASN A 22 1.05 -1.81 4.41
C ASN A 22 -0.12 -0.92 4.83
N TYR A 23 -0.52 0.00 3.95
CA TYR A 23 -1.60 0.95 4.23
C TYR A 23 -2.26 1.47 2.93
N PRO A 24 -3.61 1.52 2.83
CA PRO A 24 -4.60 0.98 3.76
C PRO A 24 -4.33 -0.50 4.11
N SER A 25 -4.45 -0.82 5.40
CA SER A 25 -3.87 -2.02 5.97
C SER A 25 -4.76 -3.25 5.74
N ASN A 26 -4.14 -4.34 5.36
CA ASN A 26 -4.65 -5.68 5.58
C ASN A 26 -3.93 -6.25 6.84
N PRO A 27 -4.65 -6.63 7.92
CA PRO A 27 -6.09 -6.90 7.99
C PRO A 27 -6.96 -5.78 8.59
N THR A 28 -6.37 -4.68 9.06
CA THR A 28 -7.10 -3.75 9.95
C THR A 28 -8.03 -2.79 9.23
N GLY A 29 -7.85 -2.55 7.93
CA GLY A 29 -8.58 -1.55 7.15
C GLY A 29 -8.18 -0.10 7.45
N THR A 30 -7.26 0.14 8.40
CA THR A 30 -6.83 1.49 8.81
C THR A 30 -5.73 2.02 7.90
N SER A 31 -5.49 3.32 7.94
CA SER A 31 -4.38 3.98 7.23
C SER A 31 -3.64 4.93 8.16
N TYR A 32 -2.56 5.54 7.67
CA TYR A 32 -1.83 6.58 8.40
C TYR A 32 -2.33 7.96 8.04
N GLU A 33 -2.37 8.84 9.05
CA GLU A 33 -2.49 10.28 8.83
C GLU A 33 -1.17 10.87 8.30
N PRO A 34 -1.23 11.97 7.52
CA PRO A 34 -0.05 12.61 6.93
C PRO A 34 1.05 12.94 7.93
N GLU A 35 0.67 13.40 9.13
CA GLU A 35 1.61 13.79 10.19
C GLU A 35 2.39 12.59 10.70
N HIS A 36 1.74 11.43 10.82
CA HIS A 36 2.39 10.18 11.22
C HIS A 36 3.36 9.69 10.13
N LEU A 37 2.96 9.74 8.85
CA LEU A 37 3.86 9.39 7.74
C LEU A 37 5.09 10.29 7.70
N LYS A 38 4.91 11.60 7.94
CA LYS A 38 6.02 12.55 8.01
C LYS A 38 6.96 12.24 9.19
N ALA A 39 6.42 11.95 10.37
CA ALA A 39 7.24 11.58 11.51
C ALA A 39 8.02 10.26 11.28
N LEU A 40 7.39 9.26 10.65
CA LEU A 40 8.07 8.03 10.23
C LEU A 40 9.15 8.30 9.17
N ALA A 41 8.90 9.19 8.21
CA ALA A 41 9.88 9.62 7.21
C ALA A 41 11.14 10.18 7.87
N ASP A 42 10.96 11.02 8.89
CA ASP A 42 12.07 11.67 9.57
C ASP A 42 12.93 10.67 10.34
N VAL A 43 12.32 9.70 11.03
CA VAL A 43 13.06 8.61 11.71
C VAL A 43 13.78 7.73 10.69
N ALA A 44 13.08 7.27 9.66
CA ALA A 44 13.62 6.40 8.62
C ALA A 44 14.83 7.06 7.92
N ARG A 45 14.73 8.35 7.60
CA ARG A 45 15.81 9.12 7.00
C ARG A 45 17.02 9.24 7.92
N ARG A 46 16.83 9.59 9.20
CA ARG A 46 17.94 9.70 10.17
C ARG A 46 18.67 8.36 10.34
N GLN A 47 17.92 7.26 10.33
CA GLN A 47 18.45 5.91 10.55
C GLN A 47 18.77 5.16 9.24
N LYS A 48 18.64 5.81 8.07
CA LYS A 48 18.89 5.19 6.75
C LYS A 48 18.10 3.89 6.54
N ILE A 49 16.85 3.85 6.99
CA ILE A 49 15.94 2.72 6.82
C ILE A 49 15.25 2.88 5.47
N ILE A 50 15.28 1.85 4.64
CA ILE A 50 14.51 1.81 3.39
C ILE A 50 13.07 1.41 3.72
N ILE A 51 12.10 2.18 3.23
CA ILE A 51 10.68 1.84 3.39
C ILE A 51 10.19 1.11 2.15
N ILE A 52 9.52 -0.01 2.34
CA ILE A 52 8.67 -0.64 1.33
C ILE A 52 7.24 -0.23 1.66
N ALA A 53 6.67 0.67 0.87
CA ALA A 53 5.30 1.12 1.03
C ALA A 53 4.38 0.25 0.15
N ASP A 54 3.71 -0.72 0.76
CA ASP A 54 2.65 -1.51 0.13
C ASP A 54 1.35 -0.71 0.18
N GLU A 55 1.10 0.00 -0.92
CA GLU A 55 -0.04 0.89 -1.13
C GLU A 55 -1.06 0.25 -2.10
N ILE A 56 -1.10 -1.09 -2.19
CA ILE A 56 -1.98 -1.84 -3.12
C ILE A 56 -3.48 -1.50 -2.95
N TYR A 57 -3.88 -1.04 -1.75
CA TYR A 57 -5.25 -0.65 -1.42
C TYR A 57 -5.53 0.85 -1.52
N ALA A 58 -4.57 1.68 -1.96
CA ALA A 58 -4.69 3.14 -2.00
C ALA A 58 -5.96 3.62 -2.72
N GLU A 59 -6.23 3.07 -3.90
CA GLU A 59 -7.39 3.41 -4.73
C GLU A 59 -8.70 2.77 -4.24
N THR A 60 -8.64 1.88 -3.25
CA THR A 60 -9.84 1.27 -2.61
C THR A 60 -10.18 1.94 -1.28
N ARG A 61 -9.68 3.17 -1.05
CA ARG A 61 -10.05 3.99 0.10
C ARG A 61 -11.43 4.59 -0.11
N PHE A 62 -12.25 4.60 0.93
CA PHE A 62 -13.62 5.15 0.88
C PHE A 62 -13.87 6.25 1.92
N SER A 63 -12.87 6.58 2.76
CA SER A 63 -12.90 7.72 3.67
C SER A 63 -11.57 8.46 3.62
N GLY A 64 -11.59 9.78 3.44
CA GLY A 64 -10.42 10.67 3.36
C GLY A 64 -9.51 10.45 2.14
N GLN A 65 -8.37 11.16 2.08
CA GLN A 65 -7.37 11.06 1.01
C GLN A 65 -6.19 10.12 1.34
N HIS A 66 -5.73 9.32 0.38
CA HIS A 66 -4.49 8.54 0.53
C HIS A 66 -3.25 9.41 0.35
N HIS A 67 -2.25 9.21 1.20
CA HIS A 67 -0.98 9.92 1.13
C HIS A 67 0.16 8.91 1.01
N SER A 68 0.86 8.93 -0.12
CA SER A 68 1.97 8.00 -0.35
C SER A 68 3.18 8.34 0.52
N MET A 69 3.88 7.32 1.00
CA MET A 69 5.12 7.47 1.78
C MET A 69 6.18 8.17 0.94
N ALA A 70 6.17 7.92 -0.37
CA ALA A 70 7.08 8.52 -1.33
C ALA A 70 6.92 10.04 -1.43
N ALA A 71 5.79 10.62 -1.01
CA ALA A 71 5.63 12.08 -0.92
C ALA A 71 6.44 12.70 0.22
N PHE A 72 6.76 11.93 1.26
CA PHE A 72 7.49 12.40 2.45
C PHE A 72 8.93 11.90 2.51
N TYR A 73 9.21 10.72 1.92
CA TYR A 73 10.53 10.12 1.88
C TYR A 73 10.86 9.52 0.50
N PRO A 74 10.89 10.34 -0.57
CA PRO A 74 11.05 9.86 -1.94
C PRO A 74 12.34 9.09 -2.17
N GLU A 75 13.45 9.51 -1.55
CA GLU A 75 14.78 8.92 -1.76
C GLU A 75 14.98 7.55 -1.09
N GLY A 76 14.13 7.20 -0.11
CA GLY A 76 14.25 5.96 0.66
C GLY A 76 13.01 5.07 0.62
N THR A 77 12.04 5.35 -0.25
CA THR A 77 10.79 4.59 -0.33
C THR A 77 10.69 3.83 -1.65
N ILE A 78 10.54 2.51 -1.57
CA ILE A 78 10.10 1.65 -2.66
C ILE A 78 8.58 1.55 -2.58
N LEU A 79 7.88 2.00 -3.61
CA LEU A 79 6.42 1.90 -3.69
C LEU A 79 6.03 0.55 -4.30
N SER A 80 5.15 -0.20 -3.64
CA SER A 80 4.56 -1.43 -4.16
C SER A 80 3.08 -1.24 -4.44
N GLY A 81 2.63 -1.72 -5.61
CA GLY A 81 1.25 -1.60 -6.07
C GLY A 81 0.91 -2.62 -7.16
N GLY A 82 -0.17 -2.37 -7.89
CA GLY A 82 -0.64 -3.25 -8.97
C GLY A 82 -2.14 -3.12 -9.20
N LEU A 83 -2.66 -3.89 -10.16
CA LEU A 83 -4.08 -3.85 -10.55
C LEU A 83 -4.96 -4.79 -9.72
N SER A 84 -4.35 -5.62 -8.87
CA SER A 84 -5.02 -6.76 -8.25
C SER A 84 -6.26 -6.39 -7.45
N LYS A 85 -6.26 -5.20 -6.83
CA LYS A 85 -7.28 -4.79 -5.86
C LYS A 85 -8.20 -3.75 -6.45
N TRP A 86 -7.64 -2.61 -6.87
CA TRP A 86 -8.45 -1.51 -7.36
C TRP A 86 -9.08 -1.77 -8.73
N CYS A 87 -8.50 -2.60 -9.60
CA CYS A 87 -9.16 -3.06 -10.83
C CYS A 87 -9.94 -4.38 -10.67
N GLY A 88 -9.98 -4.98 -9.48
CA GLY A 88 -10.48 -6.35 -9.32
C GLY A 88 -9.71 -7.42 -10.12
N ALA A 89 -8.47 -7.12 -10.56
CA ALA A 89 -7.72 -7.96 -11.50
C ALA A 89 -6.75 -8.93 -10.82
N GLY A 90 -7.10 -9.49 -9.66
CA GLY A 90 -6.21 -10.35 -8.86
C GLY A 90 -5.70 -11.59 -9.63
N GLY A 91 -6.52 -12.14 -10.52
CA GLY A 91 -6.17 -13.26 -11.39
C GLY A 91 -5.19 -12.92 -12.50
N TRP A 92 -4.95 -11.64 -12.79
CA TRP A 92 -4.11 -11.19 -13.90
C TRP A 92 -2.62 -11.16 -13.53
N ARG A 93 -2.30 -11.33 -12.24
CA ARG A 93 -0.92 -11.49 -11.75
C ARG A 93 0.00 -10.33 -12.17
N LEU A 94 -0.51 -9.10 -12.15
CA LEU A 94 0.28 -7.88 -12.37
C LEU A 94 0.45 -7.09 -11.06
N GLY A 95 1.70 -7.00 -10.63
CA GLY A 95 2.17 -6.12 -9.57
C GLY A 95 3.21 -5.13 -10.13
N THR A 96 3.40 -4.03 -9.44
CA THR A 96 4.38 -2.99 -9.77
C THR A 96 5.22 -2.68 -8.55
N MET A 97 6.48 -2.32 -8.79
CA MET A 97 7.33 -1.70 -7.80
C MET A 97 8.05 -0.51 -8.42
N VAL A 98 8.01 0.63 -7.75
CA VAL A 98 8.68 1.87 -8.19
C VAL A 98 9.83 2.14 -7.23
N PHE A 99 11.02 2.29 -7.79
CA PHE A 99 12.26 2.52 -7.04
C PHE A 99 12.76 3.93 -7.30
N PRO A 100 13.21 4.67 -6.27
CA PRO A 100 13.89 5.92 -6.46
C PRO A 100 15.30 5.69 -6.99
N LYS A 101 15.91 6.74 -7.56
CA LYS A 101 17.23 6.67 -8.19
C LYS A 101 18.31 6.18 -7.22
N GLU A 102 18.19 6.49 -5.94
CA GLU A 102 19.10 6.10 -4.86
C GLU A 102 19.10 4.58 -4.63
N LEU A 103 18.00 3.89 -4.96
CA LEU A 103 17.83 2.45 -4.74
C LEU A 103 17.95 1.63 -6.04
N ARG A 104 18.54 2.20 -7.09
CA ARG A 104 18.72 1.54 -8.39
C ARG A 104 19.44 0.19 -8.29
N ARG A 105 20.44 0.07 -7.42
CA ARG A 105 21.14 -1.21 -7.20
C ARG A 105 20.18 -2.33 -6.74
N ILE A 106 19.18 -1.98 -5.90
CA ILE A 106 18.16 -2.94 -5.44
C ILE A 106 17.21 -3.27 -6.59
N GLN A 107 16.78 -2.27 -7.37
CA GLN A 107 15.97 -2.47 -8.56
C GLN A 107 16.65 -3.45 -9.55
N ASP A 108 17.92 -3.20 -9.88
CA ASP A 108 18.67 -4.02 -10.84
C ASP A 108 18.82 -5.46 -10.33
N ALA A 109 19.15 -5.64 -9.04
CA ALA A 109 19.23 -6.97 -8.43
C ALA A 109 17.88 -7.69 -8.47
N MET A 110 16.78 -6.99 -8.21
CA MET A 110 15.44 -7.56 -8.28
C MET A 110 15.04 -7.92 -9.72
N ALA A 111 15.42 -7.10 -10.70
CA ALA A 111 15.17 -7.38 -12.11
C ALA A 111 15.89 -8.66 -12.57
N VAL A 112 17.13 -8.88 -12.13
CA VAL A 112 17.87 -10.13 -12.37
C VAL A 112 17.14 -11.33 -11.76
N ILE A 113 16.72 -11.23 -10.49
CA ILE A 113 15.98 -12.34 -9.85
C ILE A 113 14.67 -12.61 -10.59
N ALA A 114 13.94 -11.56 -11.00
CA ALA A 114 12.69 -11.70 -11.72
C ALA A 114 12.88 -12.34 -13.11
N SER A 115 13.94 -11.99 -13.84
CA SER A 115 14.24 -12.59 -15.15
C SER A 115 14.55 -14.08 -15.03
N GLU A 116 15.31 -14.48 -14.00
CA GLU A 116 15.67 -15.89 -13.76
C GLU A 116 14.51 -16.72 -13.18
N THR A 117 13.48 -16.09 -12.60
CA THR A 117 12.37 -16.81 -11.96
C THR A 117 11.11 -16.89 -12.83
N PHE A 118 10.75 -15.81 -13.52
CA PHE A 118 9.46 -15.71 -14.22
C PHE A 118 9.56 -15.11 -15.63
N THR A 119 10.76 -14.69 -16.07
CA THR A 119 11.02 -13.98 -17.33
C THR A 119 10.34 -12.61 -17.43
N SER A 120 9.01 -12.57 -17.51
CA SER A 120 8.21 -11.33 -17.58
C SER A 120 6.72 -11.61 -17.33
N THR A 121 5.96 -10.56 -17.00
CA THR A 121 4.49 -10.62 -17.01
C THR A 121 3.98 -10.79 -18.44
N SER A 122 2.84 -11.46 -18.65
CA SER A 122 2.32 -11.69 -20.00
C SER A 122 2.02 -10.37 -20.73
N ALA A 123 2.40 -10.29 -22.01
CA ALA A 123 2.31 -9.05 -22.78
C ALA A 123 0.88 -8.45 -22.85
N PRO A 124 -0.21 -9.23 -23.06
CA PRO A 124 -1.56 -8.66 -23.06
C PRO A 124 -1.93 -7.96 -21.74
N ILE A 125 -1.45 -8.49 -20.62
CA ILE A 125 -1.70 -7.92 -19.29
C ILE A 125 -0.90 -6.63 -19.09
N GLN A 126 0.32 -6.55 -19.63
CA GLN A 126 1.10 -5.31 -19.63
C GLN A 126 0.38 -4.19 -20.43
N TYR A 127 -0.16 -4.50 -21.61
CA TYR A 127 -0.93 -3.51 -22.39
C TYR A 127 -2.16 -3.00 -21.64
N ALA A 128 -2.92 -3.91 -21.03
CA ALA A 128 -4.07 -3.52 -20.23
C ALA A 128 -3.68 -2.69 -19.01
N ALA A 129 -2.53 -2.98 -18.39
CA ALA A 129 -1.99 -2.20 -17.29
C ALA A 129 -1.60 -0.78 -17.72
N CYS A 130 -0.99 -0.61 -18.89
CA CYS A 130 -0.71 0.72 -19.44
C CYS A 130 -1.99 1.53 -19.59
N THR A 131 -3.06 0.93 -20.14
CA THR A 131 -4.37 1.60 -20.26
C THR A 131 -4.96 1.93 -18.88
N ALA A 132 -4.89 1.00 -17.93
CA ALA A 132 -5.41 1.21 -16.58
C ALA A 132 -4.68 2.35 -15.85
N PHE A 133 -3.35 2.37 -15.89
CA PHE A 133 -2.54 3.40 -15.22
C PHE A 133 -2.52 4.74 -15.94
N ALA A 134 -2.76 4.80 -17.25
CA ALA A 134 -2.93 6.05 -17.97
C ALA A 134 -4.15 6.85 -17.47
N GLY A 135 -5.13 6.14 -16.89
CA GLY A 135 -6.36 6.73 -16.38
C GLY A 135 -7.32 7.12 -17.50
N SER A 136 -8.61 7.17 -17.17
CA SER A 136 -9.67 7.66 -18.04
C SER A 136 -10.86 8.07 -17.16
N SER A 137 -11.81 8.82 -17.72
CA SER A 137 -13.06 9.15 -17.02
C SER A 137 -13.87 7.89 -16.68
N GLU A 138 -13.74 6.81 -17.46
CA GLU A 138 -14.36 5.52 -17.19
C GLU A 138 -13.72 4.83 -15.97
N ILE A 139 -12.38 4.86 -15.88
CA ILE A 139 -11.64 4.31 -14.73
C ILE A 139 -11.97 5.09 -13.46
N THR A 140 -11.98 6.43 -13.53
CA THR A 140 -12.36 7.28 -12.40
C THR A 140 -13.77 6.95 -11.92
N ARG A 141 -14.75 6.88 -12.82
CA ARG A 141 -16.13 6.51 -12.48
C ARG A 141 -16.21 5.13 -11.84
N TYR A 142 -15.48 4.16 -12.40
CA TYR A 142 -15.43 2.80 -11.86
C TYR A 142 -14.85 2.77 -10.43
N LEU A 143 -13.79 3.52 -10.16
CA LEU A 143 -13.20 3.64 -8.83
C LEU A 143 -14.17 4.27 -7.84
N GLU A 144 -14.82 5.39 -8.20
CA GLU A 144 -15.82 6.05 -7.37
C GLU A 144 -16.97 5.11 -6.98
N GLN A 145 -17.50 4.36 -7.96
CA GLN A 145 -18.55 3.37 -7.72
C GLN A 145 -18.07 2.23 -6.82
N SER A 146 -16.86 1.73 -7.06
CA SER A 146 -16.27 0.66 -6.26
C SER A 146 -16.07 1.11 -4.80
N GLN A 147 -15.55 2.32 -4.58
CA GLN A 147 -15.38 2.90 -3.26
C GLN A 147 -16.71 3.09 -2.53
N GLN A 148 -17.77 3.55 -3.22
CA GLN A 148 -19.11 3.67 -2.64
C GLN A 148 -19.67 2.32 -2.19
N VAL A 149 -19.53 1.28 -3.01
CA VAL A 149 -19.97 -0.08 -2.64
C VAL A 149 -19.21 -0.59 -1.42
N LEU A 150 -17.88 -0.42 -1.40
CA LEU A 150 -17.05 -0.81 -0.26
C LEU A 150 -17.43 -0.06 1.01
N ALA A 151 -17.71 1.25 0.93
CA ALA A 151 -18.16 2.06 2.06
C ALA A 151 -19.46 1.54 2.66
N LEU A 152 -20.45 1.24 1.80
CA LEU A 152 -21.77 0.74 2.21
C LEU A 152 -21.65 -0.61 2.92
N ILE A 153 -20.86 -1.54 2.35
CA ILE A 153 -20.63 -2.85 2.96
C ILE A 153 -19.89 -2.71 4.29
N ALA A 154 -18.82 -1.90 4.32
CA ALA A 154 -18.04 -1.68 5.53
C ALA A 154 -18.89 -1.08 6.66
N GLY A 155 -19.70 -0.06 6.37
CA GLY A 155 -20.61 0.57 7.34
C GLY A 155 -21.64 -0.42 7.89
N TYR A 156 -22.31 -1.16 7.01
CA TYR A 156 -23.30 -2.16 7.42
C TYR A 156 -22.70 -3.24 8.34
N MET A 157 -21.52 -3.76 7.97
CA MET A 157 -20.83 -4.78 8.76
C MET A 157 -20.35 -4.23 10.10
N LEU A 158 -19.80 -3.01 10.12
CA LEU A 158 -19.34 -2.34 11.32
C LEU A 158 -20.47 -2.13 12.32
N ASP A 159 -21.61 -1.60 11.86
CA ASP A 159 -22.81 -1.40 12.69
C ASP A 159 -23.34 -2.73 13.23
N SER A 160 -23.43 -3.75 12.37
CA SER A 160 -23.91 -5.08 12.75
C SER A 160 -23.02 -5.71 13.83
N LEU A 161 -21.69 -5.68 13.64
CA LEU A 161 -20.74 -6.29 14.58
C LEU A 161 -20.70 -5.53 15.91
N ARG A 162 -20.73 -4.19 15.88
CA ARG A 162 -20.80 -3.35 17.09
C ARG A 162 -22.10 -3.56 17.86
N SER A 163 -23.22 -3.78 17.17
CA SER A 163 -24.51 -4.10 17.83
C SER A 163 -24.47 -5.40 18.64
N MET A 164 -23.55 -6.31 18.29
CA MET A 164 -23.28 -7.55 19.02
C MET A 164 -22.24 -7.37 20.14
N GLY A 165 -21.75 -6.15 20.38
CA GLY A 165 -20.74 -5.86 21.41
C GLY A 165 -19.30 -6.10 20.98
N LEU A 166 -19.04 -6.39 19.70
CA LEU A 166 -17.69 -6.65 19.19
C LEU A 166 -16.91 -5.36 18.95
N GLN A 167 -15.59 -5.41 19.16
CA GLN A 167 -14.69 -4.26 19.01
C GLN A 167 -13.78 -4.40 17.80
N MET A 168 -13.58 -3.28 17.11
CA MET A 168 -12.76 -3.16 15.90
C MET A 168 -12.49 -1.69 15.57
N ALA A 169 -11.38 -1.45 14.88
CA ALA A 169 -11.06 -0.14 14.33
C ALA A 169 -12.00 0.24 13.18
N ASP A 170 -12.20 1.55 12.95
CA ASP A 170 -12.92 2.03 11.78
C ASP A 170 -12.06 1.85 10.53
N PRO A 171 -12.49 1.04 9.53
CA PRO A 171 -11.77 0.94 8.29
C PRO A 171 -11.94 2.22 7.47
N VAL A 172 -10.88 2.64 6.81
CA VAL A 172 -10.91 3.78 5.87
C VAL A 172 -10.77 3.33 4.42
N GLY A 173 -10.32 2.10 4.19
CA GLY A 173 -10.11 1.55 2.85
C GLY A 173 -9.85 0.05 2.84
N GLY A 174 -9.73 -0.49 1.63
CA GLY A 174 -9.65 -1.93 1.42
C GLY A 174 -11.01 -2.59 1.64
N PHE A 175 -10.99 -3.83 2.12
CA PHE A 175 -12.19 -4.65 2.29
C PHE A 175 -12.04 -5.65 3.44
N TYR A 176 -11.38 -5.21 4.52
CA TYR A 176 -11.13 -6.02 5.71
C TYR A 176 -11.67 -5.34 6.96
N LEU A 177 -12.06 -6.18 7.92
CA LEU A 177 -12.44 -5.79 9.27
C LEU A 177 -11.70 -6.71 10.24
N PHE A 178 -10.85 -6.14 11.08
CA PHE A 178 -10.11 -6.90 12.09
C PHE A 178 -10.85 -6.86 13.42
N VAL A 179 -11.63 -7.91 13.66
CA VAL A 179 -12.57 -8.01 14.78
C VAL A 179 -11.91 -8.68 15.98
N SER A 180 -12.10 -8.10 17.16
CA SER A 180 -11.81 -8.75 18.44
C SER A 180 -13.04 -9.52 18.92
N PHE A 181 -12.94 -10.85 18.94
CA PHE A 181 -13.99 -11.77 19.41
C PHE A 181 -13.86 -12.11 20.90
#